data_AF-A0A9E5R1A5-F1
#
_entry.id   AF-A0A9E5R1A5-F1
#
_cell.length_a   1.000
_cell.length_b   1.000
_cell.length_c   1.000
_cell.angle_alpha   90.00
_cell.angle_beta   90.00
_cell.angle_gamma   90.00
#
_symmetry.space_group_name_H-M   'P 1'
#
loop_
_entity.id
_entity.type
_entity.pdbx_description
1 polymer ?
#
loop_
_entity_poly.entity_id
_entity_poly.type
_entity_poly.pdbx_seq_one_letter_code
_entity_poly.pdbx_strand_id
1 'polypeptide(L)'
;MLREWMARLCVTLIIIGLPGAALGYQNGIRPQQAQARVIDIKAAAPEAGGFSPANIRVAVGETVTLRFSSPDVTHGIAFSSELGAEVIVVDPGQVRSITLTFDQPGHYVYYCNIWCGADHWRMRGIIEVYDPAKPGWLPPAQPDSVIANLAAEGVNIDANLHGMHGMPNNPATASEPTLPATASPSAERGAALLAQVQVAADLRDLSWRSTLTPEHMLHTLMQDNPAVPVEGLVDVVAALWLLERPTANAETIQRYNQNCAACHGIDGSGDGFAAAQTAAPPPDFTDPAYMFSLRDDVLYAKTRRGGMGTDMPNFGTLFSQAETWALVDYLRQLSATAPAR
;
A
#
# COMPACT_ATOMS: atom_id res chain seq x y z
N MET A 1 -18.99 53.68 52.97
CA MET A 1 -19.40 54.12 51.63
C MET A 1 -18.67 53.40 50.50
N LEU A 2 -17.35 53.55 50.30
CA LEU A 2 -16.64 52.89 49.17
C LEU A 2 -16.74 51.35 49.19
N ARG A 3 -16.57 50.73 50.37
CA ARG A 3 -16.66 49.26 50.55
C ARG A 3 -18.04 48.69 50.23
N GLU A 4 -19.12 49.38 50.62
CA GLU A 4 -20.49 48.95 50.32
C GLU A 4 -20.82 49.10 48.84
N TRP A 5 -20.29 50.14 48.21
CA TRP A 5 -20.44 50.36 46.77
C TRP A 5 -19.72 49.28 45.96
N MET A 6 -18.50 48.91 46.36
CA MET A 6 -17.77 47.79 45.77
C MET A 6 -18.49 46.45 45.97
N ALA A 7 -19.03 46.20 47.17
CA ALA A 7 -19.78 44.98 47.45
C ALA A 7 -21.03 44.85 46.55
N ARG A 8 -21.79 45.94 46.38
CA ARG A 8 -22.96 45.97 45.49
C ARG A 8 -22.56 45.75 44.02
N LEU A 9 -21.48 46.39 43.55
CA LEU A 9 -20.98 46.18 42.19
C LEU A 9 -20.57 44.71 41.96
N CYS A 10 -19.86 44.10 42.91
CA CYS A 10 -19.47 42.69 42.82
C CYS A 10 -20.69 41.77 42.79
N VAL A 11 -21.67 42.00 43.66
CA VAL A 11 -22.91 41.20 43.70
C VAL A 11 -23.70 41.35 42.41
N THR A 12 -23.83 42.56 41.86
CA THR A 12 -24.51 42.80 40.58
C THR A 12 -23.76 42.14 39.40
N LEU A 13 -22.43 42.21 39.37
CA LEU A 13 -21.63 41.52 38.37
C LEU A 13 -21.79 39.99 38.47
N ILE A 14 -21.90 39.44 39.67
CA ILE A 14 -22.08 37.99 39.86
C ILE A 14 -23.50 37.54 39.52
N ILE A 15 -24.53 38.29 39.92
CA ILE A 15 -25.94 37.89 39.75
C ILE A 15 -26.44 38.20 38.33
N ILE A 16 -25.96 39.28 37.70
CA ILE A 16 -26.48 39.76 36.43
C ILE A 16 -25.42 39.74 35.35
N GLY A 17 -24.20 40.22 35.65
CA GLY A 17 -23.11 40.30 34.70
C GLY A 17 -22.66 38.93 34.19
N LEU A 18 -22.38 37.98 35.08
CA LEU A 18 -21.93 36.63 34.73
C LEU A 18 -23.01 35.81 34.01
N PRO A 19 -24.27 35.75 34.47
CA PRO A 19 -25.32 35.05 33.73
C PRO A 19 -25.64 35.71 32.41
N GLY A 20 -25.65 37.06 32.35
CA GLY A 20 -25.84 37.80 31.12
C GLY A 20 -24.71 37.57 30.10
N ALA A 21 -23.46 37.53 30.55
CA ALA A 21 -22.31 37.18 29.72
C ALA A 21 -22.35 35.71 29.28
N ALA A 22 -22.74 34.79 30.16
CA ALA A 22 -22.89 33.37 29.84
C ALA A 22 -24.02 33.13 28.82
N LEU A 23 -25.16 33.79 28.98
CA LEU A 23 -26.28 33.76 28.03
C LEU A 23 -25.93 34.43 26.71
N GLY A 24 -25.25 35.58 26.74
CA GLY A 24 -24.75 36.25 25.53
C GLY A 24 -23.71 35.41 24.79
N TYR A 25 -22.84 34.72 25.53
CA TYR A 25 -21.91 33.75 24.98
C TYR A 25 -22.66 32.56 24.36
N GLN A 26 -23.63 31.97 25.04
CA GLN A 26 -24.40 30.83 24.53
C GLN A 26 -25.29 31.16 23.32
N ASN A 27 -25.87 32.36 23.27
CA ASN A 27 -26.93 32.71 22.31
C ASN A 27 -26.51 33.66 21.18
N GLY A 28 -25.26 34.14 21.14
CA GLY A 28 -24.84 35.08 20.09
C GLY A 28 -23.35 35.22 19.82
N ILE A 29 -22.47 34.87 20.78
CA ILE A 29 -21.01 35.01 20.62
C ILE A 29 -20.30 33.66 20.49
N ARG A 30 -20.95 32.53 20.82
CA ARG A 30 -20.37 31.20 20.55
C ARG A 30 -20.09 31.14 19.04
N PRO A 31 -18.83 31.09 18.59
CA PRO A 31 -18.59 30.78 17.20
C PRO A 31 -19.31 29.47 16.95
N GLN A 32 -20.20 29.44 15.95
CA GLN A 32 -20.67 28.19 15.39
C GLN A 32 -19.41 27.48 14.88
N GLN A 33 -18.75 26.73 15.75
CA GLN A 33 -18.03 25.56 15.31
C GLN A 33 -19.13 24.74 14.65
N ALA A 34 -19.22 24.83 13.32
CA ALA A 34 -20.10 24.01 12.53
C ALA A 34 -19.93 22.60 13.08
N GLN A 35 -20.96 22.07 13.74
CA GLN A 35 -20.87 20.74 14.31
C GLN A 35 -20.52 19.81 13.16
N ALA A 36 -19.37 19.15 13.24
CA ALA A 36 -18.89 18.27 12.18
C ALA A 36 -20.03 17.31 11.82
N ARG A 37 -20.37 17.23 10.53
CA ARG A 37 -21.45 16.36 10.08
C ARG A 37 -21.08 14.93 10.45
N VAL A 38 -21.93 14.28 11.24
CA VAL A 38 -21.72 12.88 11.65
C VAL A 38 -22.32 11.96 10.60
N ILE A 39 -21.52 11.03 10.09
CA ILE A 39 -21.94 10.03 9.10
C ILE A 39 -21.80 8.65 9.74
N ASP A 40 -22.93 7.98 9.91
CA ASP A 40 -22.98 6.61 10.42
C ASP A 40 -22.67 5.60 9.32
N ILE A 41 -21.69 4.74 9.58
CA ILE A 41 -21.26 3.67 8.67
C ILE A 41 -21.32 2.36 9.44
N LYS A 42 -22.19 1.45 9.00
CA LYS A 42 -22.21 0.07 9.45
C LYS A 42 -21.11 -0.70 8.73
N ALA A 43 -20.25 -1.39 9.47
CA ALA A 43 -19.24 -2.31 8.98
C ALA A 43 -19.74 -3.74 9.21
N ALA A 44 -20.26 -4.39 8.17
CA ALA A 44 -20.60 -5.80 8.20
C ALA A 44 -19.64 -6.60 7.32
N ALA A 45 -19.51 -7.91 7.56
CA ALA A 45 -18.78 -8.80 6.66
C ALA A 45 -19.26 -8.60 5.21
N PRO A 46 -18.36 -8.69 4.21
CA PRO A 46 -18.71 -8.40 2.82
C PRO A 46 -19.89 -9.23 2.29
N GLU A 47 -20.02 -10.48 2.74
CA GLU A 47 -21.14 -11.38 2.44
C GLU A 47 -22.48 -10.90 3.04
N ALA A 48 -22.43 -10.06 4.06
CA ALA A 48 -23.56 -9.42 4.74
C ALA A 48 -23.79 -7.95 4.31
N GLY A 49 -23.12 -7.49 3.23
CA GLY A 49 -23.33 -6.19 2.62
C GLY A 49 -22.22 -5.16 2.83
N GLY A 50 -21.13 -5.53 3.52
CA GLY A 50 -19.95 -4.67 3.63
C GLY A 50 -20.20 -3.36 4.40
N PHE A 51 -19.51 -2.29 3.97
CA PHE A 51 -19.75 -0.95 4.50
C PHE A 51 -21.07 -0.38 3.99
N SER A 52 -21.89 0.16 4.90
CA SER A 52 -23.17 0.79 4.57
C SER A 52 -23.33 2.12 5.32
N PRO A 53 -23.41 3.27 4.62
CA PRO A 53 -23.29 3.39 3.16
C PRO A 53 -21.89 3.00 2.65
N ALA A 54 -21.84 2.45 1.44
CA ALA A 54 -20.57 2.10 0.79
C ALA A 54 -19.85 3.32 0.22
N ASN A 55 -20.62 4.33 -0.22
CA ASN A 55 -20.09 5.57 -0.76
C ASN A 55 -20.69 6.75 0.00
N ILE A 56 -19.84 7.68 0.42
CA ILE A 56 -20.22 8.92 1.08
C ILE A 56 -19.68 10.11 0.30
N ARG A 57 -20.32 11.27 0.46
CA ARG A 57 -20.02 12.46 -0.33
C ARG A 57 -19.78 13.66 0.57
N VAL A 58 -18.62 14.28 0.45
CA VAL A 58 -18.11 15.31 1.35
C VAL A 58 -17.59 16.49 0.54
N ALA A 59 -17.84 17.72 0.98
CA ALA A 59 -17.29 18.89 0.31
C ALA A 59 -15.82 19.11 0.71
N VAL A 60 -15.00 19.63 -0.20
CA VAL A 60 -13.66 20.15 0.15
C VAL A 60 -13.79 21.19 1.27
N GLY A 61 -12.93 21.08 2.29
CA GLY A 61 -12.92 21.91 3.49
C GLY A 61 -13.98 21.55 4.54
N GLU A 62 -14.85 20.59 4.27
CA GLU A 62 -15.84 20.12 5.23
C GLU A 62 -15.20 19.18 6.26
N THR A 63 -15.37 19.51 7.55
CA THR A 63 -15.02 18.60 8.64
C THR A 63 -16.17 17.64 8.92
N VAL A 64 -15.91 16.34 8.78
CA VAL A 64 -16.89 15.27 9.01
C VAL A 64 -16.41 14.30 10.08
N THR A 65 -17.34 13.78 10.89
CA THR A 65 -17.06 12.68 11.81
C THR A 65 -17.67 11.41 11.26
N LEU A 66 -16.82 10.47 10.86
CA LEU A 66 -17.24 9.14 10.42
C LEU A 66 -17.39 8.24 11.65
N ARG A 67 -18.57 7.66 11.84
CA ARG A 67 -18.87 6.81 13.00
C ARG A 67 -19.14 5.39 12.53
N PHE A 68 -18.22 4.49 12.84
CA PHE A 68 -18.26 3.09 12.45
C PHE A 68 -18.86 2.24 13.56
N SER A 69 -19.74 1.30 13.18
CA SER A 69 -20.33 0.31 14.08
C SER A 69 -20.27 -1.07 13.45
N SER A 70 -20.00 -2.10 14.26
CA SER A 70 -20.03 -3.49 13.79
C SER A 70 -21.23 -4.25 14.39
N PRO A 71 -22.08 -4.87 13.56
CA PRO A 71 -23.16 -5.75 14.02
C PRO A 71 -22.77 -7.24 14.04
N ASP A 72 -21.59 -7.62 13.57
CA ASP A 72 -21.22 -9.03 13.36
C ASP A 72 -19.85 -9.41 13.96
N VAL A 73 -18.74 -9.08 13.30
CA VAL A 73 -17.37 -9.46 13.67
C VAL A 73 -16.49 -8.22 13.86
N THR A 74 -15.27 -8.40 14.34
CA THR A 74 -14.33 -7.29 14.44
C THR A 74 -13.89 -6.84 13.05
N HIS A 75 -13.92 -5.52 12.82
CA HIS A 75 -13.43 -4.91 11.58
C HIS A 75 -12.32 -3.91 11.90
N GLY A 76 -11.31 -3.87 11.03
CA GLY A 76 -10.36 -2.77 10.99
C GLY A 76 -10.85 -1.73 9.99
N ILE A 77 -10.61 -0.45 10.22
CA ILE A 77 -10.93 0.63 9.30
C ILE A 77 -9.62 1.33 8.99
N ALA A 78 -9.01 0.95 7.88
CA ALA A 78 -7.84 1.60 7.34
C ALA A 78 -8.26 2.56 6.22
N PHE A 79 -7.44 3.58 5.97
CA PHE A 79 -7.68 4.57 4.94
C PHE A 79 -6.53 4.52 3.92
N SER A 80 -6.79 4.96 2.70
CA SER A 80 -5.74 5.20 1.71
C SER A 80 -4.65 6.07 2.32
N SER A 81 -3.40 5.73 2.08
CA SER A 81 -2.24 6.34 2.75
C SER A 81 -2.16 7.86 2.60
N GLU A 82 -2.68 8.39 1.49
CA GLU A 82 -2.80 9.83 1.24
C GLU A 82 -3.55 10.59 2.34
N LEU A 83 -4.45 9.93 3.07
CA LEU A 83 -5.21 10.54 4.16
C LEU A 83 -4.43 10.57 5.48
N GLY A 84 -3.41 9.71 5.64
CA GLY A 84 -2.61 9.62 6.88
C GLY A 84 -3.44 9.32 8.14
N ALA A 85 -4.63 8.76 8.01
CA ALA A 85 -5.53 8.49 9.12
C ALA A 85 -5.17 7.19 9.85
N GLU A 86 -5.30 7.20 11.17
CA GLU A 86 -5.05 6.02 12.01
C GLU A 86 -6.07 4.90 11.72
N VAL A 87 -5.60 3.66 11.83
CA VAL A 87 -6.47 2.48 11.72
C VAL A 87 -7.37 2.38 12.96
N ILE A 88 -8.67 2.23 12.73
CA ILE A 88 -9.66 2.06 13.80
C ILE A 88 -10.06 0.60 13.89
N VAL A 89 -10.10 0.02 15.09
CA VAL A 89 -10.65 -1.33 15.29
C VAL A 89 -12.04 -1.22 15.91
N VAL A 90 -13.03 -1.85 15.29
CA VAL A 90 -14.44 -1.81 15.70
C VAL A 90 -14.91 -3.23 16.00
N ASP A 91 -15.05 -3.53 17.29
CA ASP A 91 -15.60 -4.80 17.75
C ASP A 91 -17.14 -4.83 17.66
N PRO A 92 -17.76 -6.02 17.62
CA PRO A 92 -19.21 -6.16 17.62
C PRO A 92 -19.88 -5.41 18.77
N GLY A 93 -20.91 -4.64 18.45
CA GLY A 93 -21.64 -3.81 19.43
C GLY A 93 -20.92 -2.55 19.88
N GLN A 94 -19.67 -2.33 19.44
CA GLN A 94 -18.96 -1.07 19.69
C GLN A 94 -19.19 -0.07 18.57
N VAL A 95 -19.02 1.20 18.93
CA VAL A 95 -19.03 2.33 18.02
C VAL A 95 -17.73 3.09 18.19
N ARG A 96 -17.02 3.31 17.08
CA ARG A 96 -15.80 4.12 17.03
C ARG A 96 -15.97 5.22 16.00
N SER A 97 -15.17 6.26 16.11
CA SER A 97 -15.27 7.40 15.20
C SER A 97 -13.94 8.05 14.94
N ILE A 98 -13.83 8.66 13.76
CA ILE A 98 -12.71 9.52 13.37
C ILE A 98 -13.27 10.80 12.78
N THR A 99 -12.60 11.92 13.04
CA THR A 99 -12.96 13.21 12.43
C THR A 99 -11.91 13.57 11.40
N LEU A 100 -12.37 13.85 10.18
CA LEU A 100 -11.54 14.08 9.00
C LEU A 100 -11.92 15.40 8.36
N THR A 101 -10.96 16.02 7.68
CA THR A 101 -11.17 17.17 6.80
C THR A 101 -10.35 16.94 5.55
N PHE A 102 -10.94 17.22 4.38
CA PHE A 102 -10.32 16.98 3.09
C PHE A 102 -10.03 18.31 2.41
N ASP A 103 -8.82 18.47 1.90
CA ASP A 103 -8.34 19.71 1.28
C ASP A 103 -8.35 19.65 -0.25
N GLN A 104 -8.40 18.44 -0.82
CA GLN A 104 -8.45 18.22 -2.26
C GLN A 104 -9.68 17.41 -2.69
N PRO A 105 -10.26 17.71 -3.86
CA PRO A 105 -11.30 16.86 -4.45
C PRO A 105 -10.67 15.54 -4.92
N GLY A 106 -11.43 14.45 -4.86
CA GLY A 106 -10.96 13.14 -5.25
C GLY A 106 -11.73 11.99 -4.61
N HIS A 107 -11.25 10.78 -4.82
CA HIS A 107 -11.76 9.57 -4.18
C HIS A 107 -10.76 9.11 -3.12
N TYR A 108 -11.20 9.08 -1.87
CA TYR A 108 -10.45 8.50 -0.77
C TYR A 108 -11.08 7.17 -0.40
N VAL A 109 -10.30 6.10 -0.39
CA VAL A 109 -10.80 4.76 -0.09
C VAL A 109 -10.54 4.45 1.38
N TYR A 110 -11.54 3.92 2.07
CA TYR A 110 -11.35 3.22 3.33
C TYR A 110 -11.70 1.75 3.14
N TYR A 111 -11.03 0.88 3.88
CA TYR A 111 -11.11 -0.55 3.67
C TYR A 111 -10.92 -1.32 4.97
N CYS A 112 -11.42 -2.55 5.00
CA CYS A 112 -11.15 -3.44 6.10
C CYS A 112 -9.75 -4.05 5.95
N ASN A 113 -8.92 -3.98 6.99
CA ASN A 113 -7.59 -4.60 7.05
C ASN A 113 -7.48 -5.72 8.10
N ILE A 114 -8.62 -6.17 8.63
CA ILE A 114 -8.73 -7.32 9.54
C ILE A 114 -9.59 -8.37 8.85
N TRP A 115 -9.10 -9.61 8.78
CA TRP A 115 -9.83 -10.71 8.16
C TRP A 115 -11.21 -10.90 8.80
N CYS A 116 -12.27 -10.51 8.10
CA CYS A 116 -13.64 -10.47 8.59
C CYS A 116 -14.61 -11.42 7.85
N GLY A 117 -14.11 -12.16 6.86
CA GLY A 117 -14.91 -13.03 5.98
C GLY A 117 -14.06 -13.58 4.83
N ALA A 118 -14.64 -14.47 4.01
CA ALA A 118 -13.96 -15.04 2.85
C ALA A 118 -13.71 -13.97 1.77
N ASP A 119 -14.67 -13.07 1.61
CA ASP A 119 -14.60 -11.94 0.68
C ASP A 119 -13.97 -10.68 1.31
N HIS A 120 -13.19 -10.83 2.40
CA HIS A 120 -12.63 -9.72 3.19
C HIS A 120 -12.04 -8.58 2.33
N TRP A 121 -11.29 -8.93 1.28
CA TRP A 121 -10.64 -8.01 0.36
C TRP A 121 -11.59 -7.08 -0.44
N ARG A 122 -12.88 -7.44 -0.53
CA ARG A 122 -13.95 -6.65 -1.16
C ARG A 122 -14.52 -5.57 -0.24
N MET A 123 -14.21 -5.63 1.05
CA MET A 123 -14.78 -4.73 2.05
C MET A 123 -14.12 -3.35 1.99
N ARG A 124 -14.64 -2.51 1.10
CA ARG A 124 -14.14 -1.15 0.80
C ARG A 124 -15.28 -0.16 0.72
N GLY A 125 -15.01 1.09 1.06
CA GLY A 125 -15.91 2.21 0.86
C GLY A 125 -15.18 3.42 0.31
N ILE A 126 -15.94 4.32 -0.31
CA ILE A 126 -15.39 5.49 -1.02
C ILE A 126 -15.94 6.77 -0.38
N ILE A 127 -15.02 7.70 -0.10
CA ILE A 127 -15.33 9.08 0.23
C ILE A 127 -15.10 9.89 -1.04
N GLU A 128 -16.19 10.27 -1.70
CA GLU A 128 -16.13 11.21 -2.81
C GLU A 128 -16.06 12.62 -2.25
N VAL A 129 -14.88 13.23 -2.36
CA VAL A 129 -14.66 14.62 -1.98
C VAL A 129 -14.83 15.49 -3.22
N TYR A 130 -15.83 16.36 -3.22
CA TYR A 130 -16.14 17.22 -4.37
C TYR A 130 -15.85 18.69 -4.06
N ASP A 131 -15.50 19.44 -5.11
CA ASP A 131 -15.40 20.90 -5.04
C ASP A 131 -16.81 21.51 -5.10
N PRO A 132 -17.28 22.25 -4.08
CA PRO A 132 -18.59 22.92 -4.11
C PRO A 132 -18.76 23.90 -5.28
N ALA A 133 -17.67 24.48 -5.79
CA ALA A 133 -17.70 25.34 -6.97
C ALA A 133 -17.88 24.54 -8.27
N LYS A 134 -17.59 23.24 -8.27
CA LYS A 134 -17.70 22.33 -9.42
C LYS A 134 -18.26 20.96 -8.99
N PRO A 135 -19.51 20.87 -8.53
CA PRO A 135 -20.05 19.69 -7.85
C PRO A 135 -20.25 18.46 -8.76
N GLY A 136 -20.07 18.57 -10.07
CA GLY A 136 -20.12 17.44 -11.01
C GLY A 136 -18.75 17.01 -11.52
N TRP A 137 -17.67 17.66 -11.08
CA TRP A 137 -16.33 17.43 -11.57
C TRP A 137 -15.45 16.83 -10.47
N LEU A 138 -14.68 15.81 -10.84
CA LEU A 138 -13.61 15.26 -10.04
C LEU A 138 -12.32 15.30 -10.87
N PRO A 139 -11.15 15.48 -10.23
CA PRO A 139 -9.90 15.37 -10.93
C PRO A 139 -9.77 13.97 -11.54
N PRO A 140 -9.27 13.84 -12.77
CA PRO A 140 -8.99 12.54 -13.34
C PRO A 140 -7.94 11.83 -12.47
N ALA A 141 -8.10 10.51 -12.32
CA ALA A 141 -7.09 9.69 -11.67
C ALA A 141 -5.74 9.92 -12.37
N GLN A 142 -4.70 10.22 -11.59
CA GLN A 142 -3.37 10.39 -12.15
C GLN A 142 -2.90 9.06 -12.75
N PRO A 143 -2.44 9.04 -14.01
CA PRO A 143 -1.93 7.82 -14.61
C PRO A 143 -0.69 7.36 -13.85
N ASP A 144 -0.62 6.07 -13.57
CA ASP A 144 0.58 5.48 -13.00
C ASP A 144 1.66 5.39 -14.07
N SER A 145 2.75 6.14 -13.88
CA SER A 145 3.82 6.25 -14.87
C SER A 145 4.54 4.92 -15.14
N VAL A 146 4.67 4.04 -14.13
CA VAL A 146 5.32 2.74 -14.28
C VAL A 146 4.45 1.83 -15.15
N ILE A 147 3.14 1.79 -14.85
CA ILE A 147 2.17 1.00 -15.65
C ILE A 147 2.09 1.53 -17.08
N ALA A 148 2.11 2.86 -17.26
CA ALA A 148 2.09 3.49 -18.58
C ALA A 148 3.35 3.14 -19.41
N ASN A 149 4.53 3.13 -18.77
CA ASN A 149 5.78 2.75 -19.42
C ASN A 149 5.77 1.27 -19.83
N LEU A 150 5.32 0.38 -18.95
CA LEU A 150 5.16 -1.04 -19.27
C LEU A 150 4.21 -1.24 -20.46
N ALA A 151 3.09 -0.51 -20.50
CA ALA A 151 2.17 -0.57 -21.63
C ALA A 151 2.82 -0.05 -22.93
N ALA A 152 3.61 1.02 -22.86
CA ALA A 152 4.35 1.55 -24.01
C ALA A 152 5.44 0.59 -24.52
N GLU A 153 6.06 -0.19 -23.63
CA GLU A 153 6.99 -1.27 -23.96
C GLU A 153 6.29 -2.52 -24.55
N GLY A 154 4.95 -2.56 -24.53
CA GLY A 154 4.17 -3.74 -24.93
C GLY A 154 4.19 -4.88 -23.88
N VAL A 155 4.54 -4.56 -22.63
CA VAL A 155 4.58 -5.54 -21.55
C VAL A 155 3.18 -5.97 -21.14
N ASN A 156 2.88 -7.25 -21.31
CA ASN A 156 1.64 -7.85 -20.81
C ASN A 156 1.72 -8.10 -19.29
N ILE A 157 1.23 -7.15 -18.50
CA ILE A 157 1.15 -7.25 -17.03
C ILE A 157 0.26 -8.41 -16.58
N ASP A 158 -0.69 -8.87 -17.41
CA ASP A 158 -1.60 -9.97 -17.06
C ASP A 158 -1.03 -11.35 -17.41
N ALA A 159 0.10 -11.41 -18.12
CA ALA A 159 0.75 -12.68 -18.42
C ALA A 159 1.21 -13.38 -17.13
N ASN A 160 1.20 -14.72 -17.17
CA ASN A 160 1.83 -15.52 -16.15
C ASN A 160 3.34 -15.22 -16.15
N LEU A 161 3.89 -14.97 -14.96
CA LEU A 161 5.24 -14.42 -14.78
C LEU A 161 6.35 -15.36 -15.26
N HIS A 162 6.08 -16.65 -15.39
CA HIS A 162 6.99 -17.67 -15.94
C HIS A 162 7.32 -17.50 -17.44
N GLY A 163 6.81 -16.45 -18.10
CA GLY A 163 6.94 -16.23 -19.54
C GLY A 163 7.20 -14.79 -19.95
N MET A 164 7.81 -13.97 -19.08
CA MET A 164 8.18 -12.59 -19.43
C MET A 164 9.32 -12.49 -20.46
N HIS A 165 9.84 -13.62 -20.93
CA HIS A 165 10.76 -13.68 -22.06
C HIS A 165 10.03 -13.15 -23.33
N GLY A 166 10.65 -12.23 -24.07
CA GLY A 166 10.19 -11.76 -25.40
C GLY A 166 9.95 -10.25 -25.51
N MET A 167 10.28 -9.48 -24.47
CA MET A 167 10.06 -8.02 -24.41
C MET A 167 11.24 -7.23 -24.99
N PRO A 168 11.06 -5.96 -25.39
CA PRO A 168 12.15 -5.12 -25.92
C PRO A 168 13.38 -5.02 -25.00
N ASN A 169 13.16 -5.12 -23.68
CA ASN A 169 14.21 -5.12 -22.63
C ASN A 169 14.35 -6.49 -21.92
N ASN A 170 13.74 -7.54 -22.48
CA ASN A 170 13.91 -8.93 -22.04
C ASN A 170 13.69 -9.88 -23.24
N PRO A 171 14.55 -9.85 -24.27
CA PRO A 171 14.29 -10.52 -25.54
C PRO A 171 14.43 -12.04 -25.37
N ALA A 172 13.31 -12.75 -25.26
CA ALA A 172 13.28 -14.22 -25.30
C ALA A 172 14.05 -14.70 -26.52
N THR A 173 15.10 -15.48 -26.26
CA THR A 173 15.37 -16.63 -27.10
C THR A 173 15.35 -17.85 -26.20
N ALA A 174 15.01 -19.02 -26.73
CA ALA A 174 14.95 -20.30 -26.02
C ALA A 174 16.33 -20.81 -25.49
N SER A 175 17.27 -19.89 -25.30
CA SER A 175 18.69 -20.08 -25.06
C SER A 175 19.23 -19.14 -23.97
N GLU A 176 18.37 -18.38 -23.28
CA GLU A 176 18.78 -17.58 -22.13
C GLU A 176 19.05 -18.47 -20.90
N PRO A 177 20.12 -18.18 -20.13
CA PRO A 177 20.49 -18.98 -18.98
C PRO A 177 19.52 -18.74 -17.82
N THR A 178 18.64 -19.70 -17.56
CA THR A 178 17.91 -19.78 -16.30
C THR A 178 18.88 -19.84 -15.13
N LEU A 179 18.45 -19.43 -13.93
CA LEU A 179 19.25 -19.60 -12.71
C LEU A 179 19.78 -21.06 -12.70
N PRO A 180 21.11 -21.28 -12.74
CA PRO A 180 21.63 -22.63 -12.88
C PRO A 180 21.09 -23.50 -11.74
N ALA A 181 20.65 -24.72 -12.04
CA ALA A 181 20.01 -25.59 -11.04
C ALA A 181 20.90 -25.88 -9.80
N THR A 182 22.21 -25.72 -9.94
CA THR A 182 23.20 -25.87 -8.85
C THR A 182 23.58 -24.55 -8.17
N ALA A 183 23.10 -23.41 -8.68
CA ALA A 183 23.42 -22.11 -8.13
C ALA A 183 22.58 -21.84 -6.88
N SER A 184 23.25 -21.42 -5.81
CA SER A 184 22.63 -20.92 -4.59
C SER A 184 23.10 -19.48 -4.39
N PRO A 185 22.36 -18.48 -4.91
CA PRO A 185 22.80 -17.09 -4.89
C PRO A 185 23.09 -16.61 -3.46
N SER A 186 24.24 -15.96 -3.24
CA SER A 186 24.58 -15.30 -1.97
C SER A 186 25.01 -13.87 -2.22
N ALA A 187 24.26 -12.96 -1.60
CA ALA A 187 24.53 -11.54 -1.69
C ALA A 187 25.87 -11.17 -1.00
N GLU A 188 26.22 -11.85 0.09
CA GLU A 188 27.48 -11.64 0.81
C GLU A 188 28.70 -12.04 -0.03
N ARG A 189 28.64 -13.22 -0.68
CA ARG A 189 29.71 -13.65 -1.59
C ARG A 189 29.83 -12.71 -2.79
N GLY A 190 28.69 -12.26 -3.32
CA GLY A 190 28.65 -11.32 -4.43
C GLY A 190 29.26 -9.97 -4.09
N ALA A 191 28.96 -9.45 -2.90
CA ALA A 191 29.52 -8.19 -2.41
C ALA A 191 31.06 -8.22 -2.38
N ALA A 192 31.66 -9.37 -2.02
CA ALA A 192 33.11 -9.55 -2.04
C ALA A 192 33.72 -9.57 -3.47
N LEU A 193 32.90 -9.88 -4.48
CA LEU A 193 33.31 -9.92 -5.89
C LEU A 193 33.06 -8.61 -6.63
N LEU A 194 32.26 -7.68 -6.08
CA LEU A 194 31.85 -6.44 -6.76
C LEU A 194 33.02 -5.58 -7.28
N ALA A 195 34.15 -5.56 -6.58
CA ALA A 195 35.34 -4.81 -6.99
C ALA A 195 36.13 -5.49 -8.12
N GLN A 196 35.86 -6.77 -8.38
CA GLN A 196 36.55 -7.62 -9.36
C GLN A 196 35.73 -7.85 -10.63
N VAL A 197 34.45 -7.43 -10.62
CA VAL A 197 33.51 -7.59 -11.73
C VAL A 197 33.22 -6.22 -12.34
N GLN A 198 33.38 -6.12 -13.65
CA GLN A 198 32.91 -4.99 -14.44
C GLN A 198 31.38 -4.98 -14.45
N VAL A 199 30.80 -3.95 -13.86
CA VAL A 199 29.34 -3.72 -13.86
C VAL A 199 29.10 -2.35 -14.49
N ALA A 200 28.31 -2.33 -15.58
CA ALA A 200 27.93 -1.10 -16.25
C ALA A 200 27.25 -0.11 -15.28
N ALA A 201 27.42 1.19 -15.50
CA ALA A 201 26.89 2.23 -14.61
C ALA A 201 25.36 2.14 -14.47
N ASP A 202 24.65 1.88 -15.56
CA ASP A 202 23.19 1.75 -15.54
C ASP A 202 22.74 0.54 -14.69
N LEU A 203 23.52 -0.54 -14.65
CA LEU A 203 23.24 -1.72 -13.81
C LEU A 203 23.54 -1.47 -12.31
N ARG A 204 24.10 -0.31 -11.96
CA ARG A 204 24.22 0.15 -10.55
C ARG A 204 23.02 1.00 -10.13
N ASP A 205 22.27 1.54 -11.09
CA ASP A 205 21.09 2.36 -10.83
C ASP A 205 19.89 1.47 -10.54
N LEU A 206 19.30 1.61 -9.35
CA LEU A 206 18.17 0.78 -8.93
C LEU A 206 16.91 1.02 -9.78
N SER A 207 16.68 2.25 -10.24
CA SER A 207 15.53 2.57 -11.08
C SER A 207 15.64 1.88 -12.44
N TRP A 208 16.85 1.82 -12.99
CA TRP A 208 17.12 1.09 -14.22
C TRP A 208 17.08 -0.43 -14.01
N ARG A 209 17.72 -0.96 -12.97
CA ARG A 209 17.65 -2.40 -12.64
C ARG A 209 16.23 -2.89 -12.43
N SER A 210 15.34 -2.06 -11.90
CA SER A 210 13.95 -2.43 -11.65
C SER A 210 13.16 -2.73 -12.92
N THR A 211 13.64 -2.31 -14.09
CA THR A 211 13.04 -2.61 -15.40
C THR A 211 13.64 -3.85 -16.07
N LEU A 212 14.52 -4.58 -15.38
CA LEU A 212 15.20 -5.77 -15.88
C LEU A 212 14.91 -6.96 -14.96
N THR A 213 15.10 -8.17 -15.49
CA THR A 213 15.16 -9.38 -14.66
C THR A 213 16.59 -9.56 -14.12
N PRO A 214 16.78 -10.15 -12.94
CA PRO A 214 18.08 -10.65 -12.49
C PRO A 214 18.78 -11.53 -13.54
N GLU A 215 18.01 -12.34 -14.28
CA GLU A 215 18.48 -13.17 -15.39
C GLU A 215 19.10 -12.35 -16.54
N HIS A 216 18.42 -11.29 -16.98
CA HIS A 216 18.95 -10.41 -18.02
C HIS A 216 20.27 -9.74 -17.59
N MET A 217 20.38 -9.38 -16.30
CA MET A 217 21.62 -8.85 -15.77
C MET A 217 22.74 -9.90 -15.76
N LEU A 218 22.45 -11.15 -15.37
CA LEU A 218 23.43 -12.23 -15.39
C LEU A 218 24.03 -12.39 -16.79
N HIS A 219 23.18 -12.41 -17.82
CA HIS A 219 23.63 -12.52 -19.21
C HIS A 219 24.56 -11.36 -19.61
N THR A 220 24.20 -10.12 -19.25
CA THR A 220 25.06 -8.95 -19.50
C THR A 220 26.40 -9.07 -18.78
N LEU A 221 26.40 -9.48 -17.51
CA LEU A 221 27.64 -9.67 -16.75
C LEU A 221 28.53 -10.78 -17.33
N MET A 222 27.95 -11.88 -17.82
CA MET A 222 28.70 -12.97 -18.45
C MET A 222 29.44 -12.51 -19.71
N GLN A 223 28.81 -11.63 -20.50
CA GLN A 223 29.43 -11.05 -21.69
C GLN A 223 30.56 -10.09 -21.33
N ASP A 224 30.36 -9.24 -20.32
CA ASP A 224 31.34 -8.24 -19.89
C ASP A 224 32.50 -8.84 -19.08
N ASN A 225 32.29 -10.01 -18.47
CA ASN A 225 33.23 -10.63 -17.53
C ASN A 225 33.51 -12.10 -17.86
N PRO A 226 34.03 -12.43 -19.07
CA PRO A 226 34.19 -13.82 -19.52
C PRO A 226 35.19 -14.64 -18.69
N ALA A 227 36.01 -14.00 -17.86
CA ALA A 227 36.98 -14.66 -16.97
C ALA A 227 36.39 -15.03 -15.58
N VAL A 228 35.19 -14.55 -15.25
CA VAL A 228 34.56 -14.78 -13.94
C VAL A 228 33.60 -15.98 -14.06
N PRO A 229 33.70 -16.99 -13.18
CA PRO A 229 32.75 -18.11 -13.17
C PRO A 229 31.30 -17.65 -13.00
N VAL A 230 30.37 -18.33 -13.67
CA VAL A 230 28.95 -17.97 -13.66
C VAL A 230 28.36 -17.96 -12.26
N GLU A 231 28.81 -18.86 -11.38
CA GLU A 231 28.37 -18.92 -9.99
C GLU A 231 28.74 -17.64 -9.22
N GLY A 232 29.93 -17.09 -9.49
CA GLY A 232 30.36 -15.82 -8.93
C GLY A 232 29.57 -14.63 -9.49
N LEU A 233 29.18 -14.69 -10.76
CA LEU A 233 28.32 -13.66 -11.37
C LEU A 233 26.88 -13.73 -10.83
N VAL A 234 26.35 -14.92 -10.57
CA VAL A 234 25.06 -15.11 -9.88
C VAL A 234 25.08 -14.47 -8.50
N ASP A 235 26.16 -14.68 -7.74
CA ASP A 235 26.34 -14.04 -6.43
C ASP A 235 26.39 -12.51 -6.57
N VAL A 236 27.09 -11.97 -7.59
CA VAL A 236 27.09 -10.52 -7.87
C VAL A 236 25.69 -9.98 -8.19
N VAL A 237 24.90 -10.70 -8.99
CA VAL A 237 23.51 -10.32 -9.25
C VAL A 237 22.72 -10.31 -7.93
N ALA A 238 22.89 -11.30 -7.07
CA ALA A 238 22.25 -11.33 -5.75
C ALA A 238 22.65 -10.14 -4.87
N ALA A 239 23.92 -9.75 -4.84
CA ALA A 239 24.38 -8.57 -4.10
C ALA A 239 23.69 -7.29 -4.59
N LEU A 240 23.54 -7.15 -5.91
CA LEU A 240 22.94 -5.98 -6.52
C LEU A 240 21.42 -5.92 -6.35
N TRP A 241 20.75 -7.07 -6.33
CA TRP A 241 19.31 -7.14 -6.09
C TRP A 241 18.93 -7.10 -4.61
N LEU A 242 19.81 -7.48 -3.68
CA LEU A 242 19.44 -7.66 -2.28
C LEU A 242 20.12 -6.68 -1.32
N LEU A 243 21.38 -6.31 -1.54
CA LEU A 243 22.13 -5.42 -0.63
C LEU A 243 22.09 -3.96 -1.07
N GLU A 244 21.95 -3.69 -2.36
CA GLU A 244 21.82 -2.33 -2.89
C GLU A 244 20.36 -1.83 -2.97
N ARG A 245 19.47 -2.43 -2.17
CA ARG A 245 18.07 -2.01 -2.01
C ARG A 245 17.82 -1.43 -0.61
N PRO A 246 16.83 -0.54 -0.46
CA PRO A 246 16.34 -0.15 0.86
C PRO A 246 15.86 -1.37 1.66
N THR A 247 16.30 -1.49 2.91
CA THR A 247 15.77 -2.51 3.82
C THR A 247 14.34 -2.17 4.20
N ALA A 248 13.47 -3.18 4.27
CA ALA A 248 12.08 -2.95 4.63
C ALA A 248 11.97 -2.45 6.08
N ASN A 249 11.31 -1.32 6.27
CA ASN A 249 11.03 -0.78 7.60
C ASN A 249 9.83 -1.50 8.25
N ALA A 250 9.59 -1.23 9.53
CA ALA A 250 8.50 -1.86 10.29
C ALA A 250 7.11 -1.61 9.66
N GLU A 251 6.88 -0.42 9.10
CA GLU A 251 5.63 -0.06 8.43
C GLU A 251 5.39 -0.88 7.17
N THR A 252 6.44 -1.14 6.38
CA THR A 252 6.36 -1.97 5.17
C THR A 252 6.04 -3.42 5.51
N ILE A 253 6.72 -3.98 6.51
CA ILE A 253 6.47 -5.34 7.01
C ILE A 253 5.03 -5.44 7.55
N GLN A 254 4.58 -4.45 8.32
CA GLN A 254 3.21 -4.41 8.82
C GLN A 254 2.20 -4.32 7.66
N ARG A 255 2.46 -3.50 6.64
CA ARG A 255 1.59 -3.39 5.46
C ARG A 255 1.51 -4.73 4.73
N TYR A 256 2.62 -5.43 4.54
CA TYR A 256 2.61 -6.78 3.97
C TYR A 256 1.78 -7.75 4.82
N ASN A 257 2.01 -7.79 6.14
CA ASN A 257 1.32 -8.71 7.03
C ASN A 257 -0.20 -8.48 7.06
N GLN A 258 -0.64 -7.22 6.99
CA GLN A 258 -2.05 -6.86 7.04
C GLN A 258 -2.78 -7.07 5.71
N ASN A 259 -2.08 -7.03 4.57
CA ASN A 259 -2.73 -6.95 3.25
C ASN A 259 -2.35 -8.06 2.27
N CYS A 260 -1.24 -8.78 2.52
CA CYS A 260 -0.66 -9.75 1.58
C CYS A 260 -0.56 -11.15 2.18
N ALA A 261 -0.17 -11.25 3.47
CA ALA A 261 0.18 -12.51 4.12
C ALA A 261 -0.97 -13.52 4.23
N ALA A 262 -2.23 -13.07 4.22
CA ALA A 262 -3.37 -13.99 4.24
C ALA A 262 -3.36 -14.97 3.06
N CYS A 263 -2.92 -14.51 1.88
CA CYS A 263 -2.77 -15.36 0.68
C CYS A 263 -1.31 -15.78 0.48
N HIS A 264 -0.35 -14.86 0.62
CA HIS A 264 1.04 -15.13 0.29
C HIS A 264 1.87 -15.76 1.44
N GLY A 265 1.29 -15.97 2.62
CA GLY A 265 2.04 -16.40 3.81
C GLY A 265 2.82 -15.26 4.47
N ILE A 266 3.08 -15.37 5.78
CA ILE A 266 3.83 -14.33 6.52
C ILE A 266 5.30 -14.27 6.09
N ASP A 267 5.83 -15.40 5.64
CA ASP A 267 7.18 -15.56 5.11
C ASP A 267 7.26 -15.41 3.58
N GLY A 268 6.12 -15.27 2.90
CA GLY A 268 6.05 -15.15 1.44
C GLY A 268 6.01 -16.47 0.69
N SER A 269 5.85 -17.62 1.37
CA SER A 269 5.90 -18.94 0.73
C SER A 269 4.68 -19.31 -0.12
N GLY A 270 3.68 -18.43 -0.23
CA GLY A 270 2.48 -18.65 -1.02
C GLY A 270 1.45 -19.57 -0.35
N ASP A 271 1.65 -19.93 0.92
CA ASP A 271 0.86 -20.92 1.66
C ASP A 271 -0.09 -20.31 2.70
N GLY A 272 -0.40 -19.02 2.57
CA GLY A 272 -1.28 -18.31 3.50
C GLY A 272 -2.63 -19.02 3.65
N PHE A 273 -3.29 -18.85 4.80
CA PHE A 273 -4.52 -19.58 5.11
C PHE A 273 -5.67 -19.36 4.09
N ALA A 274 -5.62 -18.27 3.32
CA ALA A 274 -6.55 -17.96 2.24
C ALA A 274 -6.05 -18.37 0.84
N ALA A 275 -4.81 -18.89 0.70
CA ALA A 275 -4.22 -19.28 -0.58
C ALA A 275 -5.06 -20.30 -1.34
N ALA A 276 -5.67 -21.26 -0.64
CA ALA A 276 -6.51 -22.29 -1.28
C ALA A 276 -7.86 -21.76 -1.80
N GLN A 277 -8.21 -20.51 -1.49
CA GLN A 277 -9.48 -19.88 -1.86
C GLN A 277 -9.36 -18.95 -3.07
N THR A 278 -8.15 -18.70 -3.57
CA THR A 278 -7.92 -17.84 -4.74
C THR A 278 -8.10 -18.62 -6.05
N ALA A 279 -8.55 -17.94 -7.11
CA ALA A 279 -8.68 -18.54 -8.44
C ALA A 279 -7.36 -19.08 -9.02
N ALA A 280 -6.22 -18.53 -8.59
CA ALA A 280 -4.89 -19.04 -8.90
C ALA A 280 -4.02 -19.10 -7.64
N PRO A 281 -3.15 -20.11 -7.47
CA PRO A 281 -2.25 -20.17 -6.33
C PRO A 281 -1.37 -18.91 -6.24
N PRO A 282 -1.25 -18.30 -5.05
CA PRO A 282 -0.30 -17.22 -4.82
C PRO A 282 1.14 -17.73 -5.08
N PRO A 283 2.00 -16.93 -5.72
CA PRO A 283 3.40 -17.30 -5.92
C PRO A 283 4.17 -17.40 -4.60
N ASP A 284 5.16 -18.28 -4.60
CA ASP A 284 6.18 -18.41 -3.57
C ASP A 284 7.31 -17.39 -3.82
N PHE A 285 7.32 -16.31 -3.04
CA PHE A 285 8.36 -15.27 -3.09
C PHE A 285 9.67 -15.70 -2.42
N THR A 286 9.69 -16.84 -1.74
CA THR A 286 10.90 -17.43 -1.16
C THR A 286 11.70 -18.25 -2.17
N ASP A 287 11.10 -18.62 -3.30
CA ASP A 287 11.78 -19.31 -4.40
C ASP A 287 12.74 -18.34 -5.13
N PRO A 288 14.08 -18.52 -4.99
CA PRO A 288 15.03 -17.64 -5.64
C PRO A 288 14.99 -17.77 -7.16
N ALA A 289 14.71 -18.95 -7.73
CA ALA A 289 14.62 -19.14 -9.17
C ALA A 289 13.41 -18.43 -9.76
N TYR A 290 12.27 -18.50 -9.06
CA TYR A 290 11.08 -17.75 -9.42
C TYR A 290 11.38 -16.25 -9.42
N MET A 291 11.87 -15.71 -8.30
CA MET A 291 12.17 -14.29 -8.17
C MET A 291 13.24 -13.85 -9.20
N PHE A 292 14.22 -14.69 -9.53
CA PHE A 292 15.26 -14.40 -10.52
C PHE A 292 14.71 -14.10 -11.93
N SER A 293 13.52 -14.60 -12.25
CA SER A 293 12.85 -14.40 -13.54
C SER A 293 11.98 -13.14 -13.64
N LEU A 294 11.81 -12.39 -12.54
CA LEU A 294 10.84 -11.29 -12.46
C LEU A 294 11.49 -9.92 -12.63
N ARG A 295 10.78 -9.01 -13.31
CA ARG A 295 11.06 -7.56 -13.25
C ARG A 295 10.34 -6.94 -12.05
N ASP A 296 10.95 -5.93 -11.45
CA ASP A 296 10.41 -5.27 -10.26
C ASP A 296 9.27 -4.30 -10.60
N ASP A 297 9.34 -3.62 -11.73
CA ASP A 297 8.26 -2.78 -12.24
C ASP A 297 6.98 -3.58 -12.56
N VAL A 298 7.11 -4.85 -12.93
CA VAL A 298 5.97 -5.75 -13.13
C VAL A 298 5.38 -6.20 -11.79
N LEU A 299 6.21 -6.52 -10.78
CA LEU A 299 5.73 -6.79 -9.42
C LEU A 299 4.95 -5.58 -8.87
N TYR A 300 5.49 -4.39 -9.07
CA TYR A 300 4.85 -3.11 -8.75
C TYR A 300 3.49 -2.98 -9.47
N ALA A 301 3.46 -3.18 -10.78
CA ALA A 301 2.26 -3.02 -11.60
C ALA A 301 1.17 -4.02 -11.22
N LYS A 302 1.52 -5.28 -10.98
CA LYS A 302 0.58 -6.33 -10.55
C LYS A 302 0.00 -6.00 -9.18
N THR A 303 0.80 -5.52 -8.24
CA THR A 303 0.34 -5.07 -6.92
C THR A 303 -0.70 -3.95 -7.05
N ARG A 304 -0.40 -2.94 -7.86
CA ARG A 304 -1.28 -1.76 -7.95
C ARG A 304 -2.52 -2.01 -8.79
N ARG A 305 -2.43 -2.81 -9.84
CA ARG A 305 -3.57 -3.11 -10.70
C ARG A 305 -4.49 -4.18 -10.10
N GLY A 306 -3.92 -5.15 -9.39
CA GLY A 306 -4.61 -6.39 -9.04
C GLY A 306 -5.15 -7.10 -10.28
N GLY A 307 -6.10 -8.01 -10.08
CA GLY A 307 -6.79 -8.70 -11.16
C GLY A 307 -6.00 -9.88 -11.72
N MET A 308 -5.85 -9.97 -13.03
CA MET A 308 -5.19 -11.09 -13.73
C MET A 308 -5.91 -12.45 -13.62
N GLY A 309 -7.17 -12.46 -13.17
CA GLY A 309 -7.92 -13.71 -12.95
C GLY A 309 -7.42 -14.51 -11.73
N THR A 310 -6.66 -13.89 -10.82
CA THR A 310 -6.07 -14.55 -9.64
C THR A 310 -6.77 -14.22 -8.33
N ASP A 311 -7.86 -13.45 -8.37
CA ASP A 311 -8.51 -12.80 -7.21
C ASP A 311 -7.59 -11.84 -6.42
N MET A 312 -6.41 -11.51 -6.93
CA MET A 312 -5.54 -10.51 -6.31
C MET A 312 -6.22 -9.13 -6.32
N PRO A 313 -6.42 -8.48 -5.16
CA PRO A 313 -7.11 -7.19 -5.11
C PRO A 313 -6.28 -6.06 -5.73
N ASN A 314 -6.96 -5.01 -6.20
CA ASN A 314 -6.29 -3.78 -6.61
C ASN A 314 -5.82 -2.99 -5.38
N PHE A 315 -4.51 -2.78 -5.22
CA PHE A 315 -3.95 -1.97 -4.14
C PHE A 315 -3.55 -0.55 -4.57
N GLY A 316 -3.65 -0.21 -5.86
CA GLY A 316 -3.26 1.10 -6.40
C GLY A 316 -4.15 2.25 -5.90
N THR A 317 -5.35 1.94 -5.42
CA THR A 317 -6.25 2.90 -4.75
C THR A 317 -6.04 2.99 -3.23
N LEU A 318 -5.19 2.13 -2.66
CA LEU A 318 -4.96 2.04 -1.21
C LEU A 318 -3.56 2.54 -0.83
N PHE A 319 -2.56 2.21 -1.65
CA PHE A 319 -1.17 2.52 -1.41
C PHE A 319 -0.66 3.53 -2.44
N SER A 320 0.27 4.38 -2.03
CA SER A 320 1.04 5.26 -2.89
C SER A 320 2.07 4.47 -3.70
N GLN A 321 2.65 5.12 -4.70
CA GLN A 321 3.73 4.52 -5.52
C GLN A 321 4.94 4.16 -4.64
N ALA A 322 5.35 5.04 -3.72
CA ALA A 322 6.47 4.80 -2.82
C ALA A 322 6.25 3.60 -1.90
N GLU A 323 5.05 3.47 -1.32
CA GLU A 323 4.70 2.32 -0.49
C GLU A 323 4.65 1.02 -1.27
N THR A 324 4.23 1.08 -2.54
CA THR A 324 4.24 -0.09 -3.42
C THR A 324 5.67 -0.52 -3.73
N TRP A 325 6.57 0.41 -4.04
CA TRP A 325 7.99 0.10 -4.26
C TRP A 325 8.65 -0.49 -3.02
N ALA A 326 8.35 0.04 -1.82
CA ALA A 326 8.83 -0.53 -0.57
C ALA A 326 8.34 -1.98 -0.36
N LEU A 327 7.09 -2.30 -0.76
CA LEU A 327 6.61 -3.68 -0.75
C LEU A 327 7.42 -4.55 -1.73
N VAL A 328 7.72 -4.08 -2.94
CA VAL A 328 8.56 -4.82 -3.91
C VAL A 328 9.96 -5.07 -3.36
N ASP A 329 10.58 -4.08 -2.69
CA ASP A 329 11.85 -4.26 -1.98
C ASP A 329 11.76 -5.35 -0.91
N TYR A 330 10.67 -5.38 -0.15
CA TYR A 330 10.42 -6.41 0.84
C TYR A 330 10.25 -7.80 0.21
N LEU A 331 9.50 -7.92 -0.89
CA LEU A 331 9.35 -9.20 -1.61
C LEU A 331 10.71 -9.77 -2.05
N ARG A 332 11.64 -8.92 -2.50
CA ARG A 332 13.01 -9.36 -2.84
C ARG A 332 13.75 -9.88 -1.62
N GLN A 333 13.60 -9.25 -0.46
CA GLN A 333 14.25 -9.67 0.77
C GLN A 333 13.77 -11.05 1.26
N LEU A 334 12.50 -11.41 1.02
CA LEU A 334 11.96 -12.73 1.39
C LEU A 334 12.72 -13.88 0.70
N SER A 335 13.13 -13.68 -0.56
CA SER A 335 13.95 -14.67 -1.31
C SER A 335 15.38 -14.82 -0.79
N ALA A 336 15.90 -13.84 -0.03
CA ALA A 336 17.25 -13.86 0.53
C ALA A 336 17.35 -14.60 1.86
N THR A 337 16.25 -14.66 2.61
CA THR A 337 16.20 -15.19 3.97
C THR A 337 15.79 -16.66 4.05
N ALA A 338 15.34 -17.25 2.95
CA ALA A 338 14.89 -18.63 2.91
C ALA A 338 16.11 -19.58 2.82
N PRO A 339 16.19 -20.62 3.68
CA PRO A 339 17.19 -21.66 3.49
C PRO A 339 16.93 -22.37 2.16
N ALA A 340 17.98 -22.60 1.36
CA ALA A 340 17.88 -23.38 0.14
C ALA A 340 17.22 -24.74 0.44
N ARG A 341 16.09 -25.02 -0.22
CA ARG A 341 15.38 -26.30 -0.13
C ARG A 341 16.03 -27.34 -1.04
#